data_AF-A0A238JQ22-F1
#
_entry.id   AF-A0A238JQ22-F1
#
_cell.length_a   1.000
_cell.length_b   1.000
_cell.length_c   1.000
_cell.angle_alpha   90.00
_cell.angle_beta   90.00
_cell.angle_gamma   90.00
#
_symmetry.space_group_name_H-M   'P 1'
#
loop_
_entity.id
_entity.type
_entity.pdbx_description
1 polymer ?
#
loop_
_entity_poly.entity_id
_entity_poly.type
_entity_poly.pdbx_seq_one_letter_code
_entity_poly.pdbx_strand_id
1 'polypeptide(L)'
;MKMQFIGALICALPTIGYAQSCVSVYKDAVRDVNVTTQERSSKSFYFNMYCEKSGETKTLTTSASFTLPIKGVPVEFSGDGNWDEKEWKDFCKTGSEQKFYESSDFSFGSVVVSDALASFNECVALEQKNLLVTHHLTPPIGVSISGTIKSQNPVRILGLLHQEDLITCTSNSFTEDGSQEDIGLGRAISGIEENFVISCLRKPQKSNGTEFYPSTALTLGTSEGNYTVRLRNDKLLNFDLASEAQAAFDTALADRNAALQSRDQAVAEQNRLKNTLSNASVDTWIIHAGDGNGFPSGHNGHVHNHDSRPNWDSKRYKDVSCGTKVDVALAQKICGKRRAIGPFGVLDVGGGICGHALYYVSCLVH
;
A
#
# COMPACT_ATOMS: atom_id res chain seq x y z
N MET A 1 -3.91 36.64 58.23
CA MET A 1 -3.52 35.49 57.39
C MET A 1 -4.08 35.75 56.00
N LYS A 2 -3.27 36.25 55.06
CA LYS A 2 -3.69 36.65 53.71
C LYS A 2 -3.40 35.50 52.76
N MET A 3 -4.46 34.93 52.19
CA MET A 3 -4.41 33.78 51.27
C MET A 3 -4.22 34.34 49.85
N GLN A 4 -3.03 34.17 49.27
CA GLN A 4 -2.74 34.56 47.89
C GLN A 4 -3.28 33.46 46.95
N PHE A 5 -4.28 33.81 46.15
CA PHE A 5 -4.73 33.00 45.02
C PHE A 5 -3.72 33.12 43.89
N ILE A 6 -3.04 32.02 43.58
CA ILE A 6 -2.24 31.86 42.36
C ILE A 6 -3.23 31.61 41.23
N GLY A 7 -3.57 32.68 40.50
CA GLY A 7 -4.34 32.58 39.27
C GLY A 7 -3.51 31.91 38.18
N ALA A 8 -3.87 30.68 37.83
CA ALA A 8 -3.32 29.99 36.67
C ALA A 8 -3.74 30.75 35.41
N LEU A 9 -2.80 31.47 34.80
CA LEU A 9 -2.95 32.10 33.50
C LEU A 9 -3.00 30.97 32.44
N ILE A 10 -4.21 30.60 32.04
CA ILE A 10 -4.43 29.71 30.89
C ILE A 10 -4.07 30.53 29.65
N CYS A 11 -2.83 30.37 29.17
CA CYS A 11 -2.44 30.81 27.83
C CYS A 11 -3.28 30.01 26.82
N ALA A 12 -4.37 30.61 26.34
CA ALA A 12 -5.06 30.14 25.16
C ALA A 12 -4.07 30.27 23.98
N LEU A 13 -3.41 29.17 23.65
CA LEU A 13 -2.64 29.07 22.42
C LEU A 13 -3.63 29.31 21.27
N PRO A 14 -3.39 30.28 20.36
CA PRO A 14 -4.24 30.45 19.20
C PRO A 14 -4.24 29.13 18.44
N THR A 15 -5.39 28.47 18.42
CA THR A 15 -5.57 27.27 17.61
C THR A 15 -5.33 27.67 16.16
N ILE A 16 -4.36 27.00 15.54
CA ILE A 16 -3.90 27.25 14.18
C ILE A 16 -5.08 27.06 13.21
N GLY A 17 -5.75 28.17 12.86
CA GLY A 17 -6.89 28.23 11.94
C GLY A 17 -6.51 28.28 10.47
N TYR A 18 -5.21 28.36 10.15
CA TYR A 18 -4.70 28.48 8.78
C TYR A 18 -5.19 27.31 7.90
N ALA A 19 -5.04 26.07 8.39
CA ALA A 19 -5.34 24.89 7.60
C ALA A 19 -6.79 24.79 7.06
N GLN A 20 -7.78 25.36 7.75
CA GLN A 20 -9.18 25.22 7.32
C GLN A 20 -9.46 25.90 5.96
N SER A 21 -8.75 26.99 5.65
CA SER A 21 -8.95 27.74 4.41
C SER A 21 -8.42 26.98 3.18
N CYS A 22 -7.32 26.23 3.34
CA CYS A 22 -6.73 25.44 2.26
C CYS A 22 -7.42 24.08 2.06
N VAL A 23 -8.17 23.58 3.05
CA VAL A 23 -8.89 22.30 2.93
C VAL A 23 -9.91 22.29 1.80
N SER A 24 -10.54 23.43 1.49
CA SER A 24 -11.47 23.54 0.35
C SER A 24 -10.78 23.27 -0.99
N VAL A 25 -9.55 23.77 -1.18
CA VAL A 25 -8.73 23.52 -2.38
C VAL A 25 -8.53 22.02 -2.60
N TYR A 26 -8.19 21.32 -1.52
CA TYR A 26 -8.01 19.87 -1.58
C TYR A 26 -9.33 19.15 -1.89
N LYS A 27 -10.42 19.48 -1.17
CA LYS A 27 -11.74 18.86 -1.34
C LYS A 27 -12.31 19.06 -2.74
N ASP A 28 -12.22 20.26 -3.28
CA ASP A 28 -12.74 20.58 -4.62
C ASP A 28 -12.00 19.79 -5.70
N ALA A 29 -10.68 19.62 -5.57
CA ALA A 29 -9.86 18.92 -6.54
C ALA A 29 -10.07 17.39 -6.54
N VAL A 30 -10.41 16.80 -5.39
CA VAL A 30 -10.57 15.33 -5.22
C VAL A 30 -12.02 14.86 -5.20
N ARG A 31 -13.01 15.76 -5.40
CA ARG A 31 -14.45 15.43 -5.26
C ARG A 31 -14.94 14.28 -6.13
N ASP A 32 -14.29 14.05 -7.28
CA ASP A 32 -14.64 13.03 -8.27
C ASP A 32 -13.76 11.76 -8.14
N VAL A 33 -12.93 11.67 -7.09
CA VAL A 33 -12.08 10.50 -6.81
C VAL A 33 -12.75 9.62 -5.76
N ASN A 34 -12.77 8.30 -6.00
CA ASN A 34 -13.26 7.34 -5.01
C ASN A 34 -12.49 7.49 -3.68
N VAL A 35 -13.20 7.49 -2.55
CA VAL A 35 -12.62 7.66 -1.19
C VAL A 35 -11.46 6.69 -0.92
N THR A 36 -11.57 5.42 -1.30
CA THR A 36 -10.49 4.43 -1.12
C THR A 36 -9.25 4.79 -1.93
N THR A 37 -9.43 5.28 -3.17
CA THR A 37 -8.32 5.77 -4.01
C THR A 37 -7.72 7.03 -3.41
N GLN A 38 -8.55 7.96 -2.93
CA GLN A 38 -8.13 9.19 -2.27
C GLN A 38 -7.25 8.90 -1.05
N GLU A 39 -7.71 8.03 -0.16
CA GLU A 39 -7.02 7.66 1.07
C GLU A 39 -5.68 6.97 0.76
N ARG A 40 -5.69 5.95 -0.10
CA ARG A 40 -4.48 5.22 -0.50
C ARG A 40 -3.45 6.12 -1.16
N SER A 41 -3.89 7.02 -2.03
CA SER A 41 -3.01 7.95 -2.75
C SER A 41 -2.44 9.02 -1.82
N SER A 42 -3.24 9.51 -0.88
CA SER A 42 -2.78 10.48 0.13
C SER A 42 -1.71 9.87 1.03
N LYS A 43 -1.94 8.65 1.52
CA LYS A 43 -0.94 7.89 2.30
C LYS A 43 0.35 7.68 1.52
N SER A 44 0.24 7.29 0.25
CA SER A 44 1.40 7.08 -0.63
C SER A 44 2.18 8.36 -0.88
N PHE A 45 1.49 9.48 -1.13
CA PHE A 45 2.10 10.79 -1.31
C PHE A 45 2.90 11.22 -0.08
N TYR A 46 2.29 11.19 1.10
CA TYR A 46 2.96 11.57 2.34
C TYR A 46 4.08 10.61 2.70
N PHE A 47 3.90 9.31 2.51
CA PHE A 47 4.96 8.33 2.68
C PHE A 47 6.18 8.68 1.81
N ASN A 48 5.98 8.90 0.51
CA ASN A 48 7.08 9.21 -0.40
C ASN A 48 7.78 10.54 -0.07
N MET A 49 7.04 11.51 0.47
CA MET A 49 7.59 12.81 0.84
C MET A 49 8.45 12.73 2.10
N TYR A 50 8.08 11.88 3.06
CA TYR A 50 8.63 11.97 4.42
C TYR A 50 9.23 10.69 4.99
N CYS A 51 9.00 9.55 4.35
CA CYS A 51 9.49 8.25 4.78
C CYS A 51 10.45 7.67 3.74
N GLU A 52 11.44 6.94 4.23
CA GLU A 52 12.30 6.08 3.42
C GLU A 52 11.61 4.74 3.17
N LYS A 53 12.04 4.03 2.11
CA LYS A 53 11.54 2.68 1.82
C LYS A 53 11.78 1.69 2.97
N SER A 54 12.81 1.92 3.79
CA SER A 54 13.11 1.16 5.02
C SER A 54 12.06 1.31 6.12
N GLY A 55 11.15 2.29 6.00
CA GLY A 55 10.21 2.67 7.05
C GLY A 55 10.79 3.65 8.07
N GLU A 56 12.00 4.15 7.83
CA GLU A 56 12.59 5.24 8.61
C GLU A 56 12.05 6.59 8.13
N THR A 57 12.09 7.60 9.00
CA THR A 57 11.73 8.97 8.64
C THR A 57 12.87 9.62 7.87
N LYS A 58 12.56 10.34 6.79
CA LYS A 58 13.55 11.13 6.05
C LYS A 58 14.11 12.22 6.95
N THR A 59 15.43 12.28 7.06
CA THR A 59 16.11 13.36 7.78
C THR A 59 16.01 14.64 6.94
N LEU A 60 14.92 15.38 7.08
CA LEU A 60 14.77 16.69 6.45
C LEU A 60 15.73 17.67 7.14
N THR A 61 16.86 17.95 6.50
CA THR A 61 17.85 18.90 6.99
C THR A 61 17.27 20.32 7.01
N THR A 62 16.72 20.71 8.16
CA THR A 62 16.86 22.03 8.81
C THR A 62 16.99 23.26 7.90
N SER A 63 15.91 23.69 7.25
CA SER A 63 15.79 25.10 6.79
C SER A 63 14.38 25.66 6.71
N ALA A 64 13.34 24.84 6.82
CA ALA A 64 11.96 25.31 6.97
C ALA A 64 11.39 24.73 8.27
N SER A 65 11.03 25.60 9.21
CA SER A 65 10.27 25.28 10.42
C SER A 65 9.00 24.52 10.04
N PHE A 66 9.10 23.20 10.08
CA PHE A 66 8.05 22.29 9.60
C PHE A 66 6.93 22.27 10.63
N THR A 67 5.95 23.14 10.46
CA THR A 67 4.66 22.96 11.14
C THR A 67 3.93 21.92 10.29
N LEU A 68 3.98 20.65 10.69
CA LEU A 68 3.38 19.51 9.98
C LEU A 68 1.94 19.86 9.55
N PRO A 69 1.66 20.07 8.26
CA PRO A 69 0.36 20.52 7.80
C PRO A 69 -0.55 19.31 7.61
N ILE A 70 -0.91 18.64 8.70
CA ILE A 70 -1.93 17.55 8.66
C ILE A 70 -3.09 17.86 9.62
N LYS A 71 -3.38 19.14 9.83
CA LYS A 71 -4.75 19.50 10.25
C LYS A 71 -5.61 19.61 8.99
N GLY A 72 -6.53 18.67 8.81
CA GLY A 72 -7.61 18.80 7.84
C GLY A 72 -7.53 17.93 6.57
N VAL A 73 -6.43 17.22 6.32
CA VAL A 73 -6.44 16.14 5.32
C VAL A 73 -6.91 14.86 6.02
N PRO A 74 -8.06 14.26 5.61
CA PRO A 74 -8.61 13.08 6.24
C PRO A 74 -7.76 11.86 5.89
N VAL A 75 -6.64 11.70 6.60
CA VAL A 75 -5.97 10.42 6.72
C VAL A 75 -6.47 9.86 8.05
N GLU A 76 -7.28 8.81 8.02
CA GLU A 76 -7.95 8.20 9.19
C GLU A 76 -6.98 7.66 10.27
N PHE A 77 -5.69 7.99 10.22
CA PHE A 77 -4.66 7.49 11.12
C PHE A 77 -4.56 8.24 12.46
N SER A 78 -5.06 9.48 12.59
CA SER A 78 -5.21 10.10 13.92
C SER A 78 -6.25 11.23 13.94
N GLY A 79 -7.06 11.26 15.00
CA GLY A 79 -8.28 12.05 15.11
C GLY A 79 -8.11 13.55 15.39
N ASP A 80 -6.90 14.08 15.49
CA ASP A 80 -6.68 15.48 15.88
C ASP A 80 -5.62 16.24 15.04
N GLY A 81 -4.98 15.57 14.08
CA GLY A 81 -4.02 16.19 13.16
C GLY A 81 -2.72 16.68 13.80
N ASN A 82 -2.46 16.31 15.07
CA ASN A 82 -1.23 16.62 15.79
C ASN A 82 -0.39 15.36 15.92
N TRP A 83 0.35 15.02 14.87
CA TRP A 83 1.18 13.82 14.86
C TRP A 83 2.46 14.04 15.66
N ASP A 84 2.71 13.23 16.69
CA ASP A 84 3.98 13.23 17.41
C ASP A 84 5.08 12.45 16.66
N GLU A 85 6.34 12.56 17.11
CA GLU A 85 7.48 11.88 16.47
C GLU A 85 7.29 10.35 16.44
N LYS A 86 6.61 9.79 17.44
CA LYS A 86 6.36 8.36 17.54
C LYS A 86 5.31 7.92 16.52
N GLU A 87 4.18 8.62 16.44
CA GLU A 87 3.13 8.37 15.44
C GLU A 87 3.68 8.45 14.01
N TRP A 88 4.63 9.36 13.77
CA TRP A 88 5.29 9.48 12.48
C TRP A 88 6.20 8.29 12.15
N LYS A 89 7.00 7.85 13.12
CA LYS A 89 7.80 6.63 12.98
C LYS A 89 6.90 5.42 12.75
N ASP A 90 5.78 5.33 13.46
CA ASP A 90 4.82 4.24 13.30
C ASP A 90 4.16 4.27 11.91
N PHE A 91 3.85 5.44 11.36
CA PHE A 91 3.36 5.55 9.99
C PHE A 91 4.38 5.21 8.93
N CYS A 92 5.63 5.66 9.06
CA CYS A 92 6.68 5.25 8.12
C CYS A 92 6.94 3.74 8.21
N LYS A 93 6.94 3.16 9.41
CA LYS A 93 7.08 1.71 9.57
C LYS A 93 5.91 0.96 8.93
N THR A 94 4.67 1.33 9.29
CA THR A 94 3.45 0.72 8.76
C THR A 94 3.37 0.88 7.25
N GLY A 95 3.71 2.05 6.71
CA GLY A 95 3.68 2.33 5.28
C GLY A 95 4.73 1.53 4.50
N SER A 96 5.89 1.24 5.10
CA SER A 96 6.88 0.34 4.50
C SER A 96 6.37 -1.10 4.47
N GLU A 97 5.81 -1.59 5.59
CA GLU A 97 5.20 -2.93 5.69
C GLU A 97 4.01 -3.10 4.72
N GLN A 98 3.19 -2.06 4.56
CA GLN A 98 2.03 -2.02 3.65
C GLN A 98 2.38 -1.58 2.23
N LYS A 99 3.67 -1.36 1.92
CA LYS A 99 4.17 -1.01 0.58
C LYS A 99 3.52 0.25 -0.03
N PHE A 100 3.31 1.29 0.78
CA PHE A 100 2.81 2.59 0.30
C PHE A 100 3.73 3.21 -0.78
N TYR A 101 5.00 2.84 -0.82
CA TYR A 101 5.94 3.23 -1.88
C TYR A 101 5.72 2.51 -3.22
N GLU A 102 5.16 1.29 -3.22
CA GLU A 102 4.83 0.53 -4.45
C GLU A 102 3.45 0.88 -4.99
N SER A 103 2.63 1.52 -4.17
CA SER A 103 1.28 1.99 -4.49
C SER A 103 1.24 3.18 -5.46
N SER A 104 2.24 3.34 -6.32
CA SER A 104 2.11 4.09 -7.57
C SER A 104 1.23 3.30 -8.54
N ASP A 105 0.03 2.88 -8.11
CA ASP A 105 -1.06 2.69 -9.04
C ASP A 105 -1.23 4.05 -9.69
N PHE A 106 -0.63 4.25 -10.88
CA PHE A 106 -0.76 5.43 -11.74
C PHE A 106 -2.21 5.57 -12.27
N SER A 107 -3.18 5.11 -11.49
CA SER A 107 -4.59 5.37 -11.71
C SER A 107 -4.79 6.88 -11.73
N PHE A 108 -5.71 7.32 -12.59
CA PHE A 108 -6.05 8.72 -12.73
C PHE A 108 -6.33 9.40 -11.37
N GLY A 109 -6.98 8.70 -10.45
CA GLY A 109 -7.27 9.19 -9.10
C GLY A 109 -6.01 9.49 -8.29
N SER A 110 -4.97 8.65 -8.38
CA SER A 110 -3.72 8.86 -7.64
C SER A 110 -2.97 10.11 -8.05
N VAL A 111 -2.96 10.41 -9.35
CA VAL A 111 -2.34 11.64 -9.86
C VAL A 111 -3.17 12.84 -9.41
N VAL A 112 -4.51 12.79 -9.51
CA VAL A 112 -5.42 13.88 -9.07
C VAL A 112 -5.20 14.22 -7.60
N VAL A 113 -5.10 13.20 -6.74
CA VAL A 113 -4.84 13.39 -5.32
C VAL A 113 -3.46 13.99 -5.08
N SER A 114 -2.43 13.52 -5.77
CA SER A 114 -1.06 14.06 -5.63
C SER A 114 -0.98 15.54 -6.02
N ASP A 115 -1.67 15.94 -7.10
CA ASP A 115 -1.72 17.32 -7.54
C ASP A 115 -2.53 18.22 -6.61
N ALA A 116 -3.63 17.69 -6.07
CA ALA A 116 -4.43 18.37 -5.06
C ALA A 116 -3.62 18.61 -3.77
N LEU A 117 -2.83 17.61 -3.33
CA LEU A 117 -1.95 17.74 -2.16
C LEU A 117 -0.80 18.71 -2.40
N ALA A 118 -0.22 18.73 -3.60
CA ALA A 118 0.78 19.74 -3.95
C ALA A 118 0.20 21.17 -3.85
N SER A 119 -0.97 21.40 -4.45
CA SER A 119 -1.66 22.71 -4.40
C SER A 119 -2.06 23.09 -2.97
N PHE A 120 -2.47 22.13 -2.16
CA PHE A 120 -2.77 22.32 -0.74
C PHE A 120 -1.53 22.76 0.05
N ASN A 121 -0.38 22.09 -0.15
CA ASN A 121 0.85 22.44 0.54
C ASN A 121 1.35 23.84 0.14
N GLU A 122 1.24 24.19 -1.13
CA GLU A 122 1.54 25.54 -1.62
C GLU A 122 0.60 26.60 -1.01
N CYS A 123 -0.71 26.31 -0.91
CA CYS A 123 -1.67 27.17 -0.22
C CYS A 123 -1.26 27.43 1.24
N VAL A 124 -0.92 26.38 1.99
CA VAL A 124 -0.53 26.50 3.40
C VAL A 124 0.77 27.30 3.54
N ALA A 125 1.75 27.08 2.66
CA ALA A 125 3.01 27.80 2.67
C ALA A 125 2.84 29.31 2.39
N LEU A 126 1.94 29.67 1.48
CA LEU A 126 1.60 31.06 1.19
C LEU A 126 0.80 31.69 2.33
N GLU A 127 -0.11 30.94 2.93
CA GLU A 127 -0.95 31.46 4.02
C GLU A 127 -0.14 31.79 5.27
N GLN A 128 0.90 31.00 5.57
CA GLN A 128 1.90 31.30 6.61
C GLN A 128 2.63 32.62 6.36
N LYS A 129 2.66 33.09 5.13
CA LYS A 129 3.20 34.38 4.70
C LYS A 129 2.12 35.44 4.47
N ASN A 130 0.94 35.24 5.06
CA ASN A 130 -0.21 36.14 5.01
C ASN A 130 -0.85 36.30 3.62
N LEU A 131 -0.66 35.33 2.71
CA LEU A 131 -1.34 35.29 1.42
C LEU A 131 -2.11 33.97 1.29
N LEU A 132 -3.43 34.02 1.37
CA LEU A 132 -4.26 32.84 1.12
C LEU A 132 -4.58 32.76 -0.37
N VAL A 133 -3.99 31.80 -1.08
CA VAL A 133 -4.33 31.51 -2.49
C VAL A 133 -5.17 30.24 -2.57
N THR A 134 -6.34 30.35 -3.17
CA THR A 134 -7.23 29.22 -3.44
C THR A 134 -7.60 29.19 -4.92
N HIS A 135 -8.17 28.08 -5.37
CA HIS A 135 -8.73 28.00 -6.71
C HIS A 135 -10.03 27.21 -6.73
N HIS A 136 -10.88 27.52 -7.70
CA HIS A 136 -12.09 26.78 -8.00
C HIS A 136 -12.04 26.29 -9.45
N LEU A 137 -12.06 24.97 -9.62
CA LEU A 137 -12.09 24.35 -10.93
C LEU A 137 -13.51 24.39 -11.51
N THR A 138 -13.64 24.76 -12.78
CA THR A 138 -14.87 24.61 -13.57
C THR A 138 -14.59 23.69 -14.75
N PRO A 139 -14.42 22.37 -14.53
CA PRO A 139 -14.09 21.45 -15.62
C PRO A 139 -15.21 21.36 -16.66
N PRO A 140 -14.89 21.17 -17.95
CA PRO A 140 -13.54 21.17 -18.52
C PRO A 140 -12.99 22.56 -18.84
N ILE A 141 -13.79 23.62 -18.64
CA ILE A 141 -13.64 24.95 -19.26
C ILE A 141 -12.50 25.77 -18.68
N GLY A 142 -12.27 25.73 -17.37
CA GLY A 142 -11.29 26.64 -16.77
C GLY A 142 -11.12 26.54 -15.28
N VAL A 143 -10.49 27.56 -14.72
CA VAL A 143 -10.25 27.75 -13.28
C VAL A 143 -10.31 29.22 -12.91
N SER A 144 -10.85 29.50 -11.73
CA SER A 144 -10.71 30.80 -11.08
C SER A 144 -9.72 30.67 -9.91
N ILE A 145 -8.70 31.51 -9.89
CA ILE A 145 -7.70 31.59 -8.81
C ILE A 145 -7.99 32.85 -8.00
N SER A 146 -8.17 32.70 -6.69
CA SER A 146 -8.47 33.80 -5.77
C SER A 146 -7.33 33.98 -4.77
N GLY A 147 -6.90 35.22 -4.56
CA GLY A 147 -5.94 35.59 -3.54
C GLY A 147 -6.55 36.51 -2.50
N THR A 148 -6.42 36.14 -1.23
CA THR A 148 -6.82 36.96 -0.08
C THR A 148 -5.58 37.40 0.69
N ILE A 149 -5.36 38.71 0.75
CA ILE A 149 -4.21 39.31 1.44
C ILE A 149 -4.58 39.53 2.91
N LYS A 150 -3.81 38.93 3.82
CA LYS A 150 -4.04 39.00 5.28
C LYS A 150 -3.10 39.98 6.00
N SER A 151 -2.05 40.46 5.33
CA SER A 151 -1.09 41.43 5.88
C SER A 151 -1.27 42.82 5.28
N GLN A 152 -0.73 43.83 5.96
CA GLN A 152 -0.58 45.19 5.42
C GLN A 152 0.56 45.32 4.41
N ASN A 153 1.41 44.30 4.27
CA ASN A 153 2.49 44.33 3.30
C ASN A 153 1.93 44.02 1.90
N PRO A 154 2.18 44.89 0.90
CA PRO A 154 1.71 44.64 -0.45
C PRO A 154 2.37 43.40 -1.05
N VAL A 155 1.55 42.56 -1.69
CA VAL A 155 2.03 41.38 -2.41
C VAL A 155 2.37 41.79 -3.84
N ARG A 156 3.41 41.17 -4.41
CA ARG A 156 3.75 41.32 -5.83
C ARG A 156 3.40 40.04 -6.57
N ILE A 157 2.63 40.14 -7.65
CA ILE A 157 2.48 39.04 -8.62
C ILE A 157 3.63 39.17 -9.61
N LEU A 158 4.46 38.15 -9.68
CA LEU A 158 5.60 38.08 -10.59
C LEU A 158 5.18 37.69 -12.02
N GLY A 159 4.02 37.05 -12.14
CA GLY A 159 3.40 36.67 -13.39
C GLY A 159 2.60 35.38 -13.25
N LEU A 160 1.94 34.99 -14.34
CA LEU A 160 1.21 33.73 -14.43
C LEU A 160 1.78 32.87 -15.55
N LEU A 161 2.57 31.88 -15.15
CA LEU A 161 3.21 30.94 -16.07
C LEU A 161 2.18 29.96 -16.60
N HIS A 162 1.96 29.96 -17.91
CA HIS A 162 1.03 29.06 -18.59
C HIS A 162 1.40 28.85 -20.06
N GLN A 163 0.79 27.84 -20.68
CA GLN A 163 0.89 27.60 -22.12
C GLN A 163 -0.17 28.46 -22.83
N GLU A 164 0.25 29.53 -23.49
CA GLU A 164 -0.63 30.54 -24.12
C GLU A 164 -1.50 29.96 -25.25
N ASP A 165 -1.07 28.87 -25.88
CA ASP A 165 -1.83 28.13 -26.88
C ASP A 165 -2.96 27.28 -26.25
N LEU A 166 -2.88 26.98 -24.96
CA LEU A 166 -3.83 26.14 -24.25
C LEU A 166 -4.74 26.90 -23.28
N ILE A 167 -4.35 28.08 -22.81
CA ILE A 167 -5.10 28.85 -21.80
C ILE A 167 -5.02 30.34 -22.11
N THR A 168 -6.10 31.07 -21.85
CA THR A 168 -6.11 32.53 -21.68
C THR A 168 -6.48 32.85 -20.25
N CYS A 169 -5.72 33.73 -19.59
CA CYS A 169 -6.00 34.18 -18.23
C CYS A 169 -6.21 35.68 -18.19
N THR A 170 -7.20 36.10 -17.43
CA THR A 170 -7.61 37.50 -17.32
C THR A 170 -7.98 37.86 -15.89
N SER A 171 -7.88 39.14 -15.55
CA SER A 171 -8.35 39.67 -14.27
C SER A 171 -8.84 41.09 -14.45
N ASN A 172 -9.79 41.51 -13.62
CA ASN A 172 -10.16 42.91 -13.43
C ASN A 172 -9.70 43.46 -12.07
N SER A 173 -8.99 42.66 -11.28
CA SER A 173 -8.55 43.02 -9.93
C SER A 173 -7.32 43.93 -9.90
N PHE A 174 -6.72 44.19 -11.06
CA PHE A 174 -5.46 44.94 -11.15
C PHE A 174 -5.61 46.24 -11.95
N THR A 175 -6.84 46.61 -12.31
CA THR A 175 -7.19 47.80 -13.08
C THR A 175 -8.09 48.70 -12.25
N GLU A 176 -7.80 50.01 -12.19
CA GLU A 176 -8.59 50.97 -11.42
C GLU A 176 -10.02 51.15 -11.95
N ASP A 177 -10.23 50.97 -13.26
CA ASP A 177 -11.53 51.11 -13.92
C ASP A 177 -12.37 49.81 -13.93
N GLY A 178 -11.83 48.73 -13.37
CA GLY A 178 -12.43 47.40 -13.37
C GLY A 178 -12.50 46.74 -14.75
N SER A 179 -11.73 47.23 -15.73
CA SER A 179 -11.61 46.59 -17.04
C SER A 179 -10.91 45.24 -16.95
N GLN A 180 -11.24 44.34 -17.86
CA GLN A 180 -10.61 43.02 -17.91
C GLN A 180 -9.27 43.14 -18.65
N GLU A 181 -8.20 42.68 -18.02
CA GLU A 181 -6.86 42.65 -18.59
C GLU A 181 -6.28 41.24 -18.66
N ASP A 182 -5.44 40.99 -19.66
CA ASP A 182 -4.71 39.73 -19.80
C ASP A 182 -3.57 39.62 -18.77
N ILE A 183 -3.49 38.45 -18.15
CA ILE A 183 -2.47 38.08 -17.15
C ILE A 183 -1.62 36.94 -17.72
N GLY A 184 -0.36 37.22 -18.02
CA GLY A 184 0.52 36.25 -18.66
C GLY A 184 1.99 36.36 -18.27
N LEU A 185 2.85 35.77 -19.10
CA LEU A 185 4.29 35.74 -18.90
C LEU A 185 4.88 37.15 -18.98
N GLY A 186 5.79 37.47 -18.04
CA GLY A 186 6.56 38.72 -18.08
C GLY A 186 5.82 39.96 -17.56
N ARG A 187 4.57 39.84 -17.13
CA ARG A 187 3.81 40.94 -16.52
C ARG A 187 3.85 40.86 -15.00
N ALA A 188 4.80 41.56 -14.40
CA ALA A 188 4.84 41.73 -12.95
C ALA A 188 3.85 42.83 -12.52
N ILE A 189 2.96 42.50 -11.59
CA ILE A 189 2.00 43.44 -10.98
C ILE A 189 2.50 43.67 -9.55
N SER A 190 2.80 44.92 -9.22
CA SER A 190 3.35 45.29 -7.91
C SER A 190 2.33 46.09 -7.11
N GLY A 191 2.42 46.01 -5.78
CA GLY A 191 1.61 46.85 -4.88
C GLY A 191 0.17 46.36 -4.74
N ILE A 192 -0.06 45.05 -4.79
CA ILE A 192 -1.41 44.51 -4.60
C ILE A 192 -1.69 44.51 -3.10
N GLU A 193 -2.62 45.37 -2.69
CA GLU A 193 -3.08 45.50 -1.30
C GLU A 193 -4.48 44.91 -1.09
N GLU A 194 -5.21 44.68 -2.18
CA GLU A 194 -6.57 44.14 -2.16
C GLU A 194 -6.63 42.67 -2.59
N ASN A 195 -7.76 42.03 -2.29
CA ASN A 195 -8.04 40.68 -2.75
C ASN A 195 -8.16 40.67 -4.28
N PHE A 196 -7.71 39.58 -4.91
CA PHE A 196 -7.72 39.47 -6.37
C PHE A 196 -8.33 38.16 -6.85
N VAL A 197 -8.83 38.19 -8.08
CA VAL A 197 -9.36 37.02 -8.79
C VAL A 197 -8.78 36.99 -10.20
N ILE A 198 -8.24 35.85 -10.59
CA ILE A 198 -7.74 35.58 -11.95
C ILE A 198 -8.60 34.47 -12.55
N SER A 199 -9.26 34.78 -13.67
CA SER A 199 -10.07 33.83 -14.42
C SER A 199 -9.28 33.29 -15.61
N CYS A 200 -9.06 31.98 -15.63
CA CYS A 200 -8.35 31.28 -16.70
C CYS A 200 -9.31 30.35 -17.45
N LEU A 201 -9.40 30.54 -18.77
CA LEU A 201 -10.20 29.74 -19.69
C LEU A 201 -9.29 28.91 -20.59
N ARG A 202 -9.59 27.62 -20.70
CA ARG A 202 -8.85 26.72 -21.58
C ARG A 202 -9.29 26.89 -23.03
N LYS A 203 -8.35 26.73 -23.95
CA LYS A 203 -8.57 26.73 -25.40
C LYS A 203 -8.74 25.28 -25.86
N PRO A 204 -9.85 24.92 -26.52
CA PRO A 204 -10.01 23.59 -27.08
C PRO A 204 -8.99 23.36 -28.20
N GLN A 205 -8.39 22.17 -28.20
CA GLN A 205 -7.55 21.69 -29.29
C GLN A 205 -8.36 20.74 -30.17
N LYS A 206 -8.06 20.72 -31.47
CA LYS A 206 -8.73 19.84 -32.44
C LYS A 206 -7.80 18.69 -32.83
N SER A 207 -8.26 17.46 -32.66
CA SER A 207 -7.62 16.26 -33.20
C SER A 207 -8.68 15.35 -33.81
N ASN A 208 -8.47 14.89 -35.05
CA ASN A 208 -9.41 14.01 -35.77
C ASN A 208 -10.87 14.52 -35.83
N GLY A 209 -11.07 15.84 -35.85
CA GLY A 209 -12.41 16.44 -35.88
C GLY A 209 -13.12 16.53 -34.53
N THR A 210 -12.50 16.07 -33.45
CA THR A 210 -13.01 16.19 -32.08
C THR A 210 -12.26 17.29 -31.33
N GLU A 211 -13.00 18.11 -30.58
CA GLU A 211 -12.44 19.10 -29.67
C GLU A 211 -12.14 18.45 -28.31
N PHE A 212 -10.95 18.70 -27.77
CA PHE A 212 -10.54 18.23 -26.46
C PHE A 212 -9.68 19.28 -25.75
N TYR A 213 -9.54 19.17 -24.44
CA TYR A 213 -8.73 20.08 -23.65
C TYR A 213 -7.52 19.32 -23.08
N PRO A 214 -6.30 19.50 -23.61
CA PRO A 214 -5.11 18.78 -23.16
C PRO A 214 -4.71 19.15 -21.73
N SER A 215 -4.07 18.21 -21.01
CA SER A 215 -3.54 18.48 -19.67
C SER A 215 -2.54 19.64 -19.70
N THR A 216 -2.63 20.53 -18.72
CA THR A 216 -1.78 21.73 -18.64
C THR A 216 -1.67 22.21 -17.19
N ALA A 217 -0.77 23.13 -16.91
CA ALA A 217 -0.55 23.69 -15.58
C ALA A 217 -0.45 25.22 -15.64
N LEU A 218 -0.90 25.84 -14.57
CA LEU A 218 -0.84 27.27 -14.32
C LEU A 218 -0.01 27.49 -13.07
N THR A 219 1.05 28.29 -13.12
CA THR A 219 1.82 28.66 -11.92
C THR A 219 1.76 30.16 -11.70
N LEU A 220 1.05 30.58 -10.66
CA LEU A 220 1.04 31.94 -10.16
C LEU A 220 2.31 32.18 -9.34
N GLY A 221 3.21 33.01 -9.85
CA GLY A 221 4.38 33.46 -9.11
C GLY A 221 4.06 34.69 -8.28
N THR A 222 4.40 34.68 -7.00
CA THR A 222 4.21 35.83 -6.08
C THR A 222 5.50 36.13 -5.30
N SER A 223 5.57 37.29 -4.63
CA SER A 223 6.65 37.60 -3.68
C SER A 223 6.74 36.60 -2.53
N GLU A 224 5.62 35.98 -2.17
CA GLU A 224 5.54 35.03 -1.07
C GLU A 224 5.82 33.58 -1.48
N GLY A 225 5.82 33.28 -2.78
CA GLY A 225 6.07 31.94 -3.31
C GLY A 225 5.23 31.64 -4.54
N ASN A 226 5.20 30.37 -4.93
CA ASN A 226 4.47 29.91 -6.10
C ASN A 226 3.21 29.15 -5.70
N TYR A 227 2.17 29.28 -6.52
CA TYR A 227 0.95 28.48 -6.44
C TYR A 227 0.64 27.87 -7.80
N THR A 228 0.52 26.55 -7.87
CA THR A 228 0.36 25.79 -9.10
C THR A 228 -1.00 25.09 -9.13
N VAL A 229 -1.76 25.35 -10.18
CA VAL A 229 -2.99 24.60 -10.50
C VAL A 229 -2.73 23.70 -11.70
N ARG A 230 -3.01 22.41 -11.57
CA ARG A 230 -2.93 21.45 -12.68
C ARG A 230 -4.31 21.15 -13.23
N LEU A 231 -4.52 21.49 -14.50
CA LEU A 231 -5.75 21.22 -15.23
C LEU A 231 -5.59 19.92 -16.02
N ARG A 232 -6.47 18.96 -15.76
CA ARG A 232 -6.42 17.65 -16.39
C ARG A 232 -6.96 17.64 -17.80
N ASN A 233 -6.51 16.64 -18.57
CA ASN A 233 -7.17 16.32 -19.83
C ASN A 233 -8.66 16.07 -19.58
N ASP A 234 -9.50 16.62 -20.46
CA ASP A 234 -10.88 16.18 -20.62
C ASP A 234 -10.85 14.70 -21.04
N LYS A 235 -11.06 13.80 -20.08
CA LYS A 235 -11.12 12.35 -20.33
C LYS A 235 -12.48 11.88 -20.82
N LEU A 236 -13.48 12.76 -20.95
CA LEU A 236 -14.81 12.38 -21.43
C LEU A 236 -14.88 12.39 -22.96
N LEU A 237 -13.95 13.03 -23.66
CA LEU A 237 -14.00 13.19 -25.12
C LEU A 237 -12.84 12.58 -25.91
N ASN A 238 -11.82 12.00 -25.27
CA ASN A 238 -10.68 11.40 -25.98
C ASN A 238 -10.88 9.88 -26.20
N PHE A 239 -11.22 9.49 -27.43
CA PHE A 239 -11.34 8.10 -27.89
C PHE A 239 -10.04 7.29 -27.70
N ASP A 240 -8.88 7.93 -27.77
CA ASP A 240 -7.58 7.24 -27.64
C ASP A 240 -7.39 6.69 -26.21
N LEU A 241 -7.80 7.44 -25.19
CA LEU A 241 -7.81 6.96 -23.81
C LEU A 241 -8.93 5.97 -23.53
N ALA A 242 -10.05 6.00 -24.26
CA ALA A 242 -11.06 4.95 -24.16
C ALA A 242 -10.51 3.63 -24.71
N SER A 243 -9.74 3.65 -25.81
CA SER A 243 -9.10 2.46 -26.35
C SER A 243 -7.97 1.94 -25.46
N GLU A 244 -7.16 2.82 -24.87
CA GLU A 244 -6.12 2.44 -23.92
C GLU A 244 -6.70 2.00 -22.57
N ALA A 245 -7.75 2.67 -22.07
CA ALA A 245 -8.44 2.27 -20.86
C ALA A 245 -9.22 0.97 -21.07
N GLN A 246 -9.80 0.76 -22.25
CA GLN A 246 -10.42 -0.52 -22.62
C GLN A 246 -9.34 -1.60 -22.71
N ALA A 247 -8.19 -1.34 -23.36
CA ALA A 247 -7.09 -2.29 -23.42
C ALA A 247 -6.51 -2.61 -22.04
N ALA A 248 -6.36 -1.61 -21.16
CA ALA A 248 -5.93 -1.80 -19.78
C ALA A 248 -6.97 -2.56 -18.95
N PHE A 249 -8.26 -2.27 -19.14
CA PHE A 249 -9.36 -2.99 -18.52
C PHE A 249 -9.44 -4.44 -18.99
N ASP A 250 -9.30 -4.68 -20.29
CA ASP A 250 -9.28 -6.01 -20.92
C ASP A 250 -8.07 -6.80 -20.44
N THR A 251 -6.91 -6.16 -20.31
CA THR A 251 -5.69 -6.77 -19.73
C THR A 251 -5.93 -7.13 -18.27
N ALA A 252 -6.47 -6.22 -17.45
CA ALA A 252 -6.79 -6.50 -16.05
C ALA A 252 -7.85 -7.62 -15.90
N LEU A 253 -8.82 -7.68 -16.82
CA LEU A 253 -9.82 -8.74 -16.86
C LEU A 253 -9.18 -10.09 -17.23
N ALA A 254 -8.27 -10.11 -18.19
CA ALA A 254 -7.50 -11.29 -18.58
C ALA A 254 -6.62 -11.78 -17.42
N ASP A 255 -5.90 -10.89 -16.75
CA ASP A 255 -5.06 -11.20 -15.59
C ASP A 255 -5.88 -11.75 -14.42
N ARG A 256 -7.04 -11.12 -14.13
CA ARG A 256 -7.97 -11.61 -13.10
C ARG A 256 -8.44 -13.03 -13.45
N ASN A 257 -8.80 -13.28 -14.70
CA ASN A 257 -9.28 -14.60 -15.12
C ASN A 257 -8.16 -15.65 -15.07
N ALA A 258 -6.92 -15.28 -15.43
CA ALA A 258 -5.75 -16.14 -15.27
C ALA A 258 -5.48 -16.48 -13.79
N ALA A 259 -5.56 -15.49 -12.90
CA ALA A 259 -5.41 -15.71 -11.46
C ALA A 259 -6.50 -16.63 -10.88
N LEU A 260 -7.75 -16.47 -11.34
CA LEU A 260 -8.85 -17.37 -10.95
C LEU A 260 -8.61 -18.81 -11.44
N GLN A 261 -8.11 -18.99 -12.66
CA GLN A 261 -7.74 -20.33 -13.17
C GLN A 261 -6.61 -20.95 -12.34
N SER A 262 -5.56 -20.20 -12.00
CA SER A 262 -4.48 -20.69 -11.14
C SER A 262 -4.97 -21.09 -9.75
N ARG A 263 -5.89 -20.31 -9.16
CA ARG A 263 -6.53 -20.65 -7.89
C ARG A 263 -7.31 -21.96 -8.00
N ASP A 264 -8.13 -22.13 -9.04
CA ASP A 264 -8.97 -23.30 -9.21
C ASP A 264 -8.13 -24.58 -9.44
N GLN A 265 -7.00 -24.47 -10.16
CA GLN A 265 -6.01 -25.55 -10.29
C GLN A 265 -5.40 -25.92 -8.94
N ALA A 266 -5.01 -24.94 -8.12
CA ALA A 266 -4.47 -25.20 -6.79
C ALA A 266 -5.49 -25.88 -5.86
N VAL A 267 -6.77 -25.49 -5.93
CA VAL A 267 -7.85 -26.14 -5.18
C VAL A 267 -8.08 -27.57 -5.66
N ALA A 268 -8.07 -27.81 -6.98
CA ALA A 268 -8.22 -29.14 -7.54
C ALA A 268 -7.08 -30.08 -7.11
N GLU A 269 -5.84 -29.61 -7.13
CA GLU A 269 -4.69 -30.39 -6.68
C GLU A 269 -4.74 -30.66 -5.17
N GLN A 270 -5.14 -29.67 -4.37
CA GLN A 270 -5.35 -29.88 -2.93
C GLN A 270 -6.39 -30.98 -2.68
N ASN A 271 -7.50 -30.99 -3.42
CA ASN A 271 -8.53 -32.02 -3.29
C ASN A 271 -8.03 -33.40 -3.74
N ARG A 272 -7.23 -33.47 -4.81
CA ARG A 272 -6.57 -34.71 -5.26
C ARG A 272 -5.65 -35.28 -4.18
N LEU A 273 -4.83 -34.43 -3.56
CA LEU A 273 -3.94 -34.82 -2.47
C LEU A 273 -4.71 -35.27 -1.23
N LYS A 274 -5.78 -34.56 -0.86
CA LYS A 274 -6.67 -34.96 0.24
C LYS A 274 -7.29 -36.34 0.00
N ASN A 275 -7.80 -36.60 -1.21
CA ASN A 275 -8.36 -37.90 -1.56
C ASN A 275 -7.30 -39.01 -1.58
N THR A 276 -6.09 -38.70 -2.06
CA THR A 276 -4.97 -39.65 -2.03
C THR A 276 -4.58 -39.98 -0.59
N LEU A 277 -4.56 -38.98 0.29
CA LEU A 277 -4.22 -39.16 1.70
C LEU A 277 -5.33 -39.84 2.49
N SER A 278 -6.61 -39.58 2.19
CA SER A 278 -7.74 -40.24 2.86
C SER A 278 -7.85 -41.72 2.50
N ASN A 279 -7.39 -42.09 1.29
CA ASN A 279 -7.39 -43.47 0.81
C ASN A 279 -6.07 -44.19 1.10
N ALA A 280 -5.00 -43.45 1.43
CA ALA A 280 -3.76 -44.05 1.90
C ALA A 280 -3.95 -44.53 3.33
N SER A 281 -3.97 -45.84 3.53
CA SER A 281 -3.79 -46.44 4.86
C SER A 281 -2.38 -46.98 5.01
N VAL A 282 -1.89 -47.05 6.24
CA VAL A 282 -0.57 -47.60 6.55
C VAL A 282 -0.80 -48.78 7.47
N ASP A 283 -0.54 -49.98 6.97
CA ASP A 283 -0.55 -51.19 7.79
C ASP A 283 0.80 -51.29 8.49
N THR A 284 0.79 -51.42 9.82
CA THR A 284 2.02 -51.59 10.59
C THR A 284 2.09 -52.99 11.17
N TRP A 285 3.15 -53.70 10.80
CA TRP A 285 3.41 -55.06 11.24
C TRP A 285 4.51 -55.05 12.27
N ILE A 286 4.30 -55.79 13.36
CA ILE A 286 5.31 -56.03 14.38
C ILE A 286 5.86 -57.44 14.20
N ILE A 287 7.18 -57.56 14.12
CA ILE A 287 7.89 -58.82 13.88
C ILE A 287 8.75 -59.10 15.11
N HIS A 288 8.53 -60.26 15.71
CA HIS A 288 9.37 -60.79 16.75
C HIS A 288 10.45 -61.69 16.13
N ALA A 289 11.71 -61.28 16.23
CA ALA A 289 12.84 -62.15 15.89
C ALA A 289 13.31 -62.82 17.19
N GLY A 290 12.98 -64.10 17.35
CA GLY A 290 13.55 -64.95 18.41
C GLY A 290 14.80 -65.67 17.91
N ASP A 291 15.80 -65.81 18.78
CA ASP A 291 17.04 -66.54 18.49
C ASP A 291 16.73 -68.04 18.29
N GLY A 292 16.51 -68.43 17.04
CA GLY A 292 16.17 -69.78 16.64
C GLY A 292 17.36 -70.73 16.69
N ASN A 293 17.66 -71.28 17.87
CA ASN A 293 18.45 -72.50 17.99
C ASN A 293 17.52 -73.71 18.12
N GLY A 294 16.92 -74.17 17.01
CA GLY A 294 16.26 -75.48 16.99
C GLY A 294 15.15 -75.69 15.96
N PHE A 295 15.54 -76.25 14.81
CA PHE A 295 14.77 -77.03 13.82
C PHE A 295 14.03 -76.34 12.64
N PRO A 296 14.15 -76.92 11.41
CA PRO A 296 13.56 -76.40 10.18
C PRO A 296 12.29 -77.19 9.80
N SER A 297 11.11 -76.66 10.08
CA SER A 297 9.88 -76.93 9.30
C SER A 297 8.71 -76.17 9.91
N GLY A 298 8.29 -75.09 9.25
CA GLY A 298 7.07 -74.36 9.60
C GLY A 298 7.33 -73.04 10.33
N HIS A 299 7.82 -72.03 9.61
CA HIS A 299 7.76 -70.65 10.10
C HIS A 299 6.30 -70.17 10.15
N ASN A 300 5.60 -70.47 11.25
CA ASN A 300 4.44 -69.69 11.67
C ASN A 300 4.96 -68.50 12.49
N GLY A 301 5.47 -67.48 11.79
CA GLY A 301 5.61 -66.17 12.39
C GLY A 301 4.21 -65.66 12.71
N HIS A 302 3.85 -65.59 14.00
CA HIS A 302 2.63 -64.93 14.41
C HIS A 302 2.81 -63.42 14.18
N VAL A 303 2.17 -62.92 13.12
CA VAL A 303 2.16 -61.51 12.80
C VAL A 303 0.90 -60.91 13.42
N HIS A 304 1.06 -60.02 14.40
CA HIS A 304 -0.04 -59.26 14.98
C HIS A 304 -0.18 -57.93 14.25
N ASN A 305 -1.34 -57.67 13.64
CA ASN A 305 -1.69 -56.36 13.09
C ASN A 305 -2.19 -55.48 14.24
N HIS A 306 -1.41 -54.48 14.64
CA HIS A 306 -1.82 -53.51 15.66
C HIS A 306 -2.31 -52.23 14.96
N ASP A 307 -3.62 -52.14 14.75
CA ASP A 307 -4.31 -50.91 14.33
C ASP A 307 -4.30 -49.88 15.46
N SER A 308 -3.19 -49.19 15.69
CA SER A 308 -3.19 -47.99 16.52
C SER A 308 -2.02 -47.06 16.21
N ARG A 309 -2.34 -45.77 16.06
CA ARG A 309 -1.42 -44.68 15.72
C ARG A 309 -0.29 -44.58 16.76
N PRO A 310 1.00 -44.66 16.39
CA PRO A 310 2.07 -44.45 17.34
C PRO A 310 2.45 -42.96 17.42
N ASN A 311 2.58 -42.48 18.66
CA ASN A 311 3.15 -41.19 19.03
C ASN A 311 4.69 -41.36 19.09
N TRP A 312 5.44 -40.59 18.30
CA TRP A 312 6.89 -40.74 18.16
C TRP A 312 7.64 -39.55 18.79
N ASP A 313 8.30 -39.79 19.92
CA ASP A 313 9.37 -38.92 20.45
C ASP A 313 10.73 -39.49 20.00
N SER A 314 11.43 -38.73 19.17
CA SER A 314 12.61 -39.17 18.42
C SER A 314 13.91 -38.77 19.11
N LYS A 315 14.31 -39.44 20.20
CA LYS A 315 15.69 -39.28 20.71
C LYS A 315 16.30 -40.59 21.25
N ARG A 316 17.40 -40.96 20.59
CA ARG A 316 18.47 -41.91 20.96
C ARG A 316 18.21 -43.39 20.67
N TYR A 317 18.86 -43.88 19.61
CA TYR A 317 19.57 -45.17 19.66
C TYR A 317 20.91 -45.01 18.94
N LYS A 318 22.00 -45.16 19.70
CA LYS A 318 23.37 -45.29 19.21
C LYS A 318 23.79 -46.75 19.46
N ASP A 319 24.27 -47.39 18.40
CA ASP A 319 25.10 -48.60 18.35
C ASP A 319 24.77 -49.73 19.33
N VAL A 320 23.84 -50.60 18.93
CA VAL A 320 23.79 -51.99 19.41
C VAL A 320 24.31 -52.88 18.28
N SER A 321 25.45 -53.52 18.50
CA SER A 321 26.20 -54.35 17.54
C SER A 321 25.68 -55.79 17.39
N CYS A 322 24.45 -56.09 17.85
CA CYS A 322 23.77 -57.35 17.57
C CYS A 322 23.11 -57.29 16.20
N GLY A 323 23.95 -57.28 15.15
CA GLY A 323 23.56 -57.11 13.76
C GLY A 323 22.80 -58.32 13.21
N THR A 324 21.48 -58.32 13.35
CA THR A 324 20.63 -58.83 12.27
C THR A 324 20.13 -57.62 11.50
N LYS A 325 20.75 -57.36 10.33
CA LYS A 325 20.13 -56.46 9.36
C LYS A 325 18.78 -57.10 9.04
N VAL A 326 17.68 -56.52 9.49
CA VAL A 326 16.39 -56.82 8.89
C VAL A 326 16.54 -56.42 7.43
N ASP A 327 16.71 -57.45 6.61
CA ASP A 327 16.94 -57.29 5.19
C ASP A 327 15.72 -56.56 4.63
N VAL A 328 15.98 -55.52 3.82
CA VAL A 328 14.95 -54.85 3.04
C VAL A 328 14.13 -55.89 2.28
N ALA A 329 14.73 -57.03 1.91
CA ALA A 329 14.04 -58.18 1.33
C ALA A 329 12.94 -58.80 2.23
N LEU A 330 13.15 -58.90 3.55
CA LEU A 330 12.14 -59.42 4.49
C LEU A 330 10.97 -58.44 4.64
N ALA A 331 11.27 -57.15 4.77
CA ALA A 331 10.24 -56.11 4.80
C ALA A 331 9.44 -56.06 3.49
N GLN A 332 10.12 -56.17 2.35
CA GLN A 332 9.49 -56.25 1.04
C GLN A 332 8.60 -57.50 0.94
N LYS A 333 9.04 -58.63 1.49
CA LYS A 333 8.26 -59.88 1.51
C LYS A 333 7.00 -59.75 2.36
N ILE A 334 7.06 -59.06 3.50
CA ILE A 334 5.92 -58.81 4.40
C ILE A 334 4.93 -57.82 3.77
N CYS A 335 5.41 -56.74 3.18
CA CYS A 335 4.55 -55.82 2.44
C CYS A 335 4.03 -56.42 1.12
N GLY A 336 4.66 -57.48 0.60
CA GLY A 336 4.27 -58.15 -0.64
C GLY A 336 4.41 -57.20 -1.84
N LYS A 337 3.30 -56.92 -2.53
CA LYS A 337 3.27 -55.93 -3.62
C LYS A 337 3.23 -54.48 -3.12
N ARG A 338 3.02 -54.25 -1.82
CA ARG A 338 2.92 -52.92 -1.22
C ARG A 338 4.31 -52.33 -0.98
N ARG A 339 4.39 -51.00 -0.99
CA ARG A 339 5.65 -50.29 -0.75
C ARG A 339 5.92 -50.21 0.75
N ALA A 340 7.08 -50.70 1.19
CA ALA A 340 7.58 -50.46 2.55
C ALA A 340 8.01 -48.99 2.68
N ILE A 341 7.56 -48.29 3.73
CA ILE A 341 7.92 -46.88 4.00
C ILE A 341 8.43 -46.73 5.43
N GLY A 342 9.62 -46.15 5.60
CA GLY A 342 10.08 -45.67 6.92
C GLY A 342 10.76 -46.73 7.80
N PRO A 343 11.43 -46.28 8.88
CA PRO A 343 12.63 -46.92 9.39
C PRO A 343 12.35 -48.24 10.10
N PHE A 344 13.24 -49.21 9.90
CA PHE A 344 13.31 -50.45 10.67
C PHE A 344 13.90 -50.13 12.05
N GLY A 345 13.09 -49.65 12.99
CA GLY A 345 13.56 -49.47 14.35
C GLY A 345 13.52 -50.78 15.12
N VAL A 346 14.53 -50.96 15.96
CA VAL A 346 14.54 -52.00 17.00
C VAL A 346 13.93 -51.38 18.25
N LEU A 347 12.82 -51.93 18.73
CA LEU A 347 12.39 -51.72 20.10
C LEU A 347 13.11 -52.76 20.96
N ASP A 348 14.01 -52.30 21.82
CA ASP A 348 14.67 -53.16 22.81
C ASP A 348 13.68 -53.44 23.94
N VAL A 349 13.05 -54.61 23.90
CA VAL A 349 12.20 -55.11 24.97
C VAL A 349 13.09 -55.88 25.94
N GLY A 350 13.72 -55.11 26.83
CA GLY A 350 14.78 -55.55 27.74
C GLY A 350 14.67 -57.00 28.21
N GLY A 351 15.66 -57.81 27.81
CA GLY A 351 15.78 -59.20 28.20
C GLY A 351 17.19 -59.75 27.92
N GLY A 352 18.11 -59.61 28.87
CA GLY A 352 19.38 -60.37 28.89
C GLY A 352 20.40 -60.08 27.78
N ILE A 353 21.55 -60.76 27.87
CA ILE A 353 22.76 -60.57 27.04
C ILE A 353 22.53 -60.89 25.54
N CYS A 354 21.42 -61.53 25.20
CA CYS A 354 20.92 -61.71 23.84
C CYS A 354 19.45 -61.24 23.78
N GLY A 355 19.25 -59.92 23.68
CA GLY A 355 17.93 -59.29 23.74
C GLY A 355 17.04 -59.62 22.53
N HIS A 356 15.75 -59.86 22.79
CA HIS A 356 14.73 -59.95 21.76
C HIS A 356 14.59 -58.61 21.04
N ALA A 357 14.85 -58.59 19.74
CA ALA A 357 14.63 -57.42 18.91
C ALA A 357 13.20 -57.44 18.36
N LEU A 358 12.43 -56.40 18.69
CA LEU A 358 11.15 -56.10 18.06
C LEU A 358 11.39 -55.18 16.87
N TYR A 359 10.92 -55.58 15.70
CA TYR A 359 10.96 -54.77 14.50
C TYR A 359 9.55 -54.35 14.11
N TYR A 360 9.39 -53.12 13.64
CA TYR A 360 8.16 -52.67 13.00
C TYR A 360 8.40 -52.42 11.51
N VAL A 361 7.45 -52.84 10.67
CA VAL A 361 7.44 -52.60 9.23
C VAL A 361 6.11 -51.95 8.87
N SER A 362 6.17 -50.74 8.32
CA SER A 362 4.99 -50.04 7.82
C SER A 362 4.88 -50.21 6.31
N CYS A 363 3.73 -50.69 5.86
CA CYS A 363 3.41 -50.93 4.46
C CYS A 363 2.34 -49.93 4.00
N LEU A 364 2.61 -49.20 2.92
CA LEU A 364 1.62 -48.34 2.30
C LEU A 364 0.53 -49.18 1.63
N VAL A 365 -0.71 -48.98 2.03
CA VAL A 365 -1.88 -49.56 1.38
C VAL A 365 -2.51 -48.47 0.52
N HIS A 366 -2.57 -48.73 -0.78
CA HIS A 366 -3.20 -47.87 -1.77
C HIS A 366 -4.56 -48.41 -2.16
#